data_AF-D0NV79-F1
#
_entry.id   AF-D0NV79-F1
#
_cell.length_a   1.000
_cell.length_b   1.000
_cell.length_c   1.000
_cell.angle_alpha   90.00
_cell.angle_beta   90.00
_cell.angle_gamma   90.00
#
_symmetry.space_group_name_H-M   'P 1'
#
loop_
_entity.id
_entity.type
_entity.pdbx_description
1 polymer ?
#
loop_
_entity_poly.entity_id
_entity_poly.type
_entity_poly.pdbx_seq_one_letter_code
_entity_poly.pdbx_strand_id
1 'polypeptide(L)'
;MVSFPKVTRGAHVTMLPISTLTEKSSENLVIVAISSLVLLFAASRLKTAKRGSTDKRAKIHVPDSTLPLIGNTWDLLIHGVKGDMHDFTTRLGKQLNAEPIVIRALGIPRNIILFTPEAFEDVLKTQFHNFEKGPFMCENLRDLLGDGIFAVDGDPWTPKSHQFDPNYLRNIVVNFLIAGRDTTAQALSWFFVNLSNEPRVEAAIRKEIEDKLSTLKAGGAPAMQDVSELVYLEAALKETLRLHPSVPFEPKQAREDTTLSDWDVCPSWFGNRSSNVLYGSNDASVGA
;
A
#
# COMPACT_ATOMS: atom_id res chain seq x y z
N MET A 1 -7.22 -81.24 58.01
CA MET A 1 -6.97 -80.15 58.96
C MET A 1 -5.57 -79.59 58.74
N VAL A 2 -5.38 -78.68 57.77
CA VAL A 2 -4.19 -77.81 57.57
C VAL A 2 -4.65 -76.66 56.64
N SER A 3 -5.11 -75.53 57.19
CA SER A 3 -4.44 -74.21 57.32
C SER A 3 -4.29 -73.42 56.00
N PHE A 4 -5.15 -72.40 55.81
CA PHE A 4 -5.05 -71.38 54.76
C PHE A 4 -4.14 -70.22 55.21
N PRO A 5 -3.37 -69.58 54.30
CA PRO A 5 -2.49 -68.48 54.68
C PRO A 5 -3.28 -67.17 54.89
N LYS A 6 -2.92 -66.47 55.98
CA LYS A 6 -3.41 -65.13 56.35
C LYS A 6 -2.95 -64.08 55.34
N VAL A 7 -3.89 -63.31 54.80
CA VAL A 7 -3.61 -62.06 54.08
C VAL A 7 -3.33 -60.96 55.10
N THR A 8 -2.12 -60.43 55.08
CA THR A 8 -1.68 -59.29 55.88
C THR A 8 -2.24 -57.98 55.35
N ARG A 9 -2.91 -57.21 56.22
CA ARG A 9 -3.27 -55.80 56.01
C ARG A 9 -2.01 -54.96 55.80
N GLY A 10 -1.95 -54.19 54.72
CA GLY A 10 -0.91 -53.18 54.54
C GLY A 10 -0.97 -52.48 53.18
N ALA A 11 -1.74 -51.40 53.09
CA ALA A 11 -1.43 -50.21 52.28
C ALA A 11 -2.53 -49.16 52.53
N HIS A 12 -2.22 -48.12 53.31
CA HIS A 12 -3.01 -46.89 53.30
C HIS A 12 -2.87 -46.28 51.89
N VAL A 13 -3.92 -46.35 51.08
CA VAL A 13 -4.00 -45.62 49.83
C VAL A 13 -4.38 -44.19 50.18
N THR A 14 -3.39 -43.30 50.20
CA THR A 14 -3.62 -41.85 50.21
C THR A 14 -4.27 -41.47 48.88
N MET A 15 -5.59 -41.36 48.85
CA MET A 15 -6.33 -40.79 47.73
C MET A 15 -5.91 -39.33 47.59
N LEU A 16 -5.11 -39.03 46.58
CA LEU A 16 -4.84 -37.64 46.18
C LEU A 16 -6.17 -37.00 45.74
N PRO A 17 -6.50 -35.79 46.21
CA PRO A 17 -7.75 -35.14 45.86
C PRO A 17 -7.81 -34.86 44.36
N ILE A 18 -8.97 -35.11 43.74
CA ILE A 18 -9.23 -34.98 42.29
C ILE A 18 -8.83 -33.58 41.75
N SER A 19 -8.84 -32.55 42.61
CA SER A 19 -8.38 -31.19 42.28
C SER A 19 -6.94 -31.13 41.78
N THR A 20 -6.05 -31.96 42.32
CA THR A 20 -4.62 -31.99 41.92
C THR A 20 -4.38 -32.68 40.56
N LEU A 21 -5.28 -33.56 40.13
CA LEU A 21 -5.22 -34.20 38.82
C LEU A 21 -5.80 -33.30 37.72
N THR A 22 -6.81 -32.49 38.05
CA THR A 22 -7.40 -31.53 37.11
C THR A 22 -6.47 -30.34 36.81
N GLU A 23 -5.67 -29.90 37.78
CA GLU A 23 -4.75 -28.77 37.64
C GLU A 23 -3.49 -29.13 36.82
N LYS A 24 -2.92 -30.33 37.04
CA LYS A 24 -1.77 -30.81 36.26
C LYS A 24 -2.14 -31.24 34.83
N SER A 25 -3.41 -31.59 34.61
CA SER A 25 -3.96 -31.94 33.29
C SER A 25 -4.09 -30.71 32.39
N SER A 26 -4.58 -29.58 32.93
CA SER A 26 -4.76 -28.35 32.16
C SER A 26 -3.45 -27.71 31.73
N GLU A 27 -2.42 -27.69 32.60
CA GLU A 27 -1.09 -27.16 32.25
C GLU A 27 -0.44 -27.95 31.10
N ASN A 28 -0.51 -29.28 31.14
CA ASN A 28 0.02 -30.13 30.08
C ASN A 28 -0.75 -29.95 28.77
N LEU A 29 -2.06 -29.72 28.83
CA LEU A 29 -2.90 -29.45 27.66
C LEU A 29 -2.54 -28.12 27.00
N VAL A 30 -2.27 -27.08 27.81
CA VAL A 30 -1.82 -25.77 27.31
C VAL A 30 -0.44 -25.88 26.67
N ILE A 31 0.50 -26.60 27.28
CA ILE A 31 1.84 -26.81 26.72
C ILE A 31 1.77 -27.59 25.41
N VAL A 32 0.94 -28.63 25.31
CA VAL A 32 0.75 -29.41 24.07
C VAL A 32 0.08 -28.56 22.99
N ALA A 33 -0.91 -27.73 23.35
CA ALA A 33 -1.57 -26.82 22.42
C ALA A 33 -0.58 -25.79 21.86
N ILE A 34 0.22 -25.15 22.72
CA ILE A 34 1.25 -24.17 22.31
C ILE A 34 2.32 -24.84 21.47
N SER A 35 2.82 -26.01 21.87
CA SER A 35 3.85 -26.76 21.14
C SER A 35 3.34 -27.21 19.76
N SER A 36 2.08 -27.63 19.68
CA SER A 36 1.43 -27.98 18.41
C SER A 36 1.26 -26.76 17.51
N LEU A 37 0.92 -25.60 18.06
CA LEU A 37 0.80 -24.34 17.32
C LEU A 37 2.17 -23.86 16.82
N VAL A 38 3.23 -24.00 17.63
CA VAL A 38 4.62 -23.69 17.25
C VAL A 38 5.12 -24.65 16.18
N LEU A 39 4.81 -25.95 16.27
CA LEU A 39 5.17 -26.95 15.26
C LEU A 39 4.40 -26.76 13.96
N LEU A 40 3.10 -26.45 14.01
CA LEU A 40 2.30 -26.11 12.83
C LEU A 40 2.82 -24.81 12.19
N PHE A 41 3.24 -23.84 12.98
CA PHE A 41 3.88 -22.62 12.52
C PHE A 41 5.26 -22.90 11.89
N ALA A 42 6.10 -23.73 12.51
CA ALA A 42 7.39 -24.12 11.95
C ALA A 42 7.23 -24.96 10.67
N ALA A 43 6.25 -25.85 10.62
CA ALA A 43 5.92 -26.63 9.43
C ALA A 43 5.34 -25.76 8.30
N SER A 44 4.57 -24.71 8.63
CA SER A 44 4.11 -23.73 7.64
C SER A 44 5.26 -22.87 7.11
N ARG A 45 6.24 -22.53 7.96
CA ARG A 45 7.51 -21.89 7.56
C ARG A 45 8.33 -22.78 6.64
N LEU A 46 8.39 -24.09 6.90
CA LEU A 46 9.10 -25.06 6.04
C LEU A 46 8.39 -25.29 4.70
N LYS A 47 7.05 -25.31 4.68
CA LYS A 47 6.27 -25.37 3.43
C LYS A 47 6.38 -24.10 2.60
N THR A 48 6.45 -22.92 3.23
CA THR A 48 6.67 -21.65 2.54
C THR A 48 8.11 -21.46 2.07
N ALA A 49 9.10 -22.02 2.78
CA ALA A 49 10.50 -22.00 2.38
C ALA A 49 10.83 -22.92 1.18
N LYS A 50 10.02 -23.97 0.94
CA LYS A 50 10.28 -24.96 -0.13
C LYS A 50 9.77 -24.59 -1.52
N ARG A 51 9.17 -23.42 -1.70
CA ARG A 51 8.80 -22.89 -3.04
C ARG A 51 9.78 -21.80 -3.45
N GLY A 52 11.07 -22.18 -3.51
CA GLY A 52 12.11 -21.32 -4.06
C GLY A 52 11.99 -21.30 -5.59
N SER A 53 11.68 -20.14 -6.15
CA SER A 53 11.89 -19.87 -7.57
C SER A 53 13.39 -20.06 -7.88
N THR A 54 13.68 -20.81 -8.94
CA THR A 54 15.03 -21.13 -9.43
C THR A 54 15.65 -20.01 -10.25
N ASP A 55 15.31 -18.75 -9.97
CA ASP A 55 15.75 -17.62 -10.78
C ASP A 55 16.93 -16.87 -10.12
N LYS A 56 17.95 -16.52 -10.92
CA LYS A 56 19.17 -15.83 -10.47
C LYS A 56 18.96 -14.32 -10.33
N ARG A 57 17.75 -13.88 -9.98
CA ARG A 57 17.34 -12.47 -9.99
C ARG A 57 17.32 -11.86 -8.59
N ALA A 58 17.42 -10.53 -8.54
CA ALA A 58 17.59 -9.81 -7.30
C ALA A 58 16.29 -9.85 -6.47
N LYS A 59 16.42 -10.29 -5.21
CA LYS A 59 15.29 -10.26 -4.27
C LYS A 59 15.13 -8.82 -3.77
N ILE A 60 13.89 -8.33 -3.82
CA ILE A 60 13.53 -6.99 -3.36
C ILE A 60 14.00 -6.76 -1.92
N HIS A 61 14.55 -5.57 -1.66
CA HIS A 61 15.13 -5.22 -0.38
C HIS A 61 14.05 -5.22 0.73
N VAL A 62 14.42 -5.72 1.91
CA VAL A 62 13.57 -5.67 3.11
C VAL A 62 14.27 -4.75 4.11
N PRO A 63 13.63 -3.65 4.56
CA PRO A 63 14.25 -2.73 5.51
C PRO A 63 14.73 -3.44 6.78
N ASP A 64 15.85 -2.97 7.35
CA ASP A 64 16.41 -3.51 8.61
C ASP A 64 15.44 -3.43 9.79
N SER A 65 14.50 -2.48 9.74
CA SER A 65 13.46 -2.30 10.77
C SER A 65 12.35 -3.36 10.73
N THR A 66 12.34 -4.25 9.73
CA THR A 66 11.32 -5.31 9.60
C THR A 66 11.51 -6.39 10.67
N LEU A 67 10.62 -6.42 11.67
CA LEU A 67 10.66 -7.40 12.75
C LEU A 67 10.15 -8.80 12.33
N PRO A 68 10.64 -9.90 12.92
CA PRO A 68 10.33 -11.27 12.46
C PRO A 68 8.85 -11.68 12.49
N LEU A 69 8.06 -11.11 13.41
CA LEU A 69 6.66 -11.46 13.66
C LEU A 69 5.69 -10.36 13.26
N ILE A 70 6.01 -9.11 13.60
CA ILE A 70 5.14 -7.96 13.32
C ILE A 70 5.58 -7.16 12.08
N GLY A 71 6.68 -7.53 11.43
CA GLY A 71 7.20 -6.79 10.28
C GLY A 71 7.49 -5.33 10.62
N ASN A 72 7.15 -4.44 9.70
CA ASN A 72 7.17 -2.99 9.85
C ASN A 72 5.89 -2.43 10.51
N THR A 73 5.03 -3.26 11.14
CA THR A 73 3.80 -2.75 11.80
C THR A 73 4.10 -1.62 12.77
N TRP A 74 5.20 -1.71 13.51
CA TRP A 74 5.57 -0.67 14.46
C TRP A 74 5.96 0.64 13.77
N ASP A 75 6.76 0.56 12.70
CA ASP A 75 7.13 1.72 11.88
C ASP A 75 5.88 2.38 11.28
N LEU A 76 4.96 1.58 10.75
CA LEU A 76 3.72 2.05 10.13
C LEU A 76 2.81 2.74 11.15
N LEU A 77 2.73 2.23 12.38
CA LEU A 77 1.94 2.85 13.43
C LEU A 77 2.54 4.20 13.85
N ILE A 78 3.85 4.25 14.09
CA ILE A 78 4.52 5.48 14.52
C ILE A 78 4.42 6.56 13.44
N HIS A 79 4.78 6.20 12.20
CA HIS A 79 4.81 7.16 11.09
C HIS A 79 3.40 7.51 10.59
N GLY A 80 2.45 6.59 10.71
CA GLY A 80 1.03 6.86 10.47
C GLY A 80 0.45 7.88 11.46
N VAL A 81 0.74 7.74 12.76
CA VAL A 81 0.27 8.67 13.79
C VAL A 81 0.95 10.05 13.67
N LYS A 82 2.22 10.08 13.28
CA LYS A 82 2.96 11.33 13.04
C LYS A 82 2.57 12.02 11.74
N GLY A 83 1.96 11.30 10.80
CA GLY A 83 1.63 11.81 9.47
C GLY A 83 2.83 11.94 8.53
N ASP A 84 3.99 11.36 8.86
CA ASP A 84 5.25 11.46 8.10
C ASP A 84 5.54 10.17 7.30
N MET A 85 4.50 9.42 6.93
CA MET A 85 4.64 8.17 6.16
C MET A 85 5.39 8.36 4.83
N HIS A 86 5.09 9.44 4.10
CA HIS A 86 5.77 9.73 2.84
C HIS A 86 7.26 10.02 3.06
N ASP A 87 7.59 10.87 4.04
CA ASP A 87 8.97 11.16 4.41
C ASP A 87 9.73 9.92 4.89
N PHE A 88 9.07 9.05 5.66
CA PHE A 88 9.64 7.77 6.09
C PHE A 88 10.00 6.89 4.89
N THR A 89 9.06 6.67 3.98
CA THR A 89 9.32 5.84 2.78
C THR A 89 10.37 6.45 1.86
N THR A 90 10.38 7.77 1.71
CA THR A 90 11.38 8.49 0.91
C THR A 90 12.77 8.36 1.53
N ARG A 91 12.91 8.45 2.86
CA ARG A 91 14.19 8.20 3.56
C ARG A 91 14.68 6.78 3.36
N LEU A 92 13.80 5.78 3.45
CA LEU A 92 14.15 4.39 3.16
C LEU A 92 14.61 4.21 1.71
N GLY A 93 13.90 4.81 0.75
CA GLY A 93 14.31 4.80 -0.66
C GLY A 93 15.71 5.41 -0.85
N LYS A 94 15.99 6.56 -0.24
CA LYS A 94 17.32 7.21 -0.30
C LYS A 94 18.43 6.33 0.32
N GLN A 95 18.16 5.67 1.44
CA GLN A 95 19.14 4.77 2.09
C GLN A 95 19.46 3.53 1.26
N LEU A 96 18.49 3.09 0.45
CA LEU A 96 18.57 1.88 -0.36
C LEU A 96 18.74 2.20 -1.85
N ASN A 97 19.35 3.35 -2.19
CA ASN A 97 19.67 3.76 -3.56
C ASN A 97 18.49 3.70 -4.54
N ALA A 98 17.29 4.05 -4.08
CA ALA A 98 16.02 3.99 -4.82
C ALA A 98 15.62 2.58 -5.31
N GLU A 99 16.26 1.53 -4.79
CA GLU A 99 15.83 0.16 -5.06
C GLU A 99 14.44 -0.10 -4.48
N PRO A 100 13.63 -0.98 -5.11
CA PRO A 100 12.35 -1.39 -4.56
C PRO A 100 12.47 -1.90 -3.12
N ILE A 101 11.52 -1.51 -2.26
CA ILE A 101 11.48 -1.92 -0.86
C ILE A 101 10.20 -2.68 -0.55
N VAL A 102 10.30 -3.70 0.30
CA VAL A 102 9.14 -4.44 0.80
C VAL A 102 8.80 -3.99 2.22
N ILE A 103 7.61 -3.45 2.40
CA ILE A 103 7.02 -3.14 3.69
C ILE A 103 5.96 -4.19 4.04
N ARG A 104 6.04 -4.70 5.28
CA ARG A 104 5.12 -5.74 5.79
C ARG A 104 4.46 -5.27 7.06
N ALA A 105 3.18 -5.53 7.22
CA ALA A 105 2.49 -5.29 8.48
C ALA A 105 1.47 -6.40 8.77
N LEU A 106 1.25 -6.66 10.05
CA LEU A 106 0.22 -7.58 10.53
C LEU A 106 -1.15 -7.19 9.97
N GLY A 107 -1.81 -8.14 9.30
CA GLY A 107 -3.14 -7.94 8.72
C GLY A 107 -3.16 -7.18 7.38
N ILE A 108 -2.02 -6.64 6.93
CA ILE A 108 -1.91 -5.93 5.65
C ILE A 108 -1.12 -6.80 4.66
N PRO A 109 -1.56 -6.94 3.40
CA PRO A 109 -0.78 -7.58 2.35
C PRO A 109 0.62 -7.00 2.20
N ARG A 110 1.50 -7.74 1.52
CA ARG A 110 2.86 -7.25 1.24
C ARG A 110 2.77 -5.98 0.39
N ASN A 111 3.36 -4.89 0.83
CA ASN A 111 3.50 -3.68 0.03
C ASN A 111 4.92 -3.59 -0.52
N ILE A 112 5.06 -3.36 -1.81
CA ILE A 112 6.31 -3.09 -2.50
C ILE A 112 6.27 -1.61 -2.87
N ILE A 113 7.23 -0.82 -2.40
CA ILE A 113 7.33 0.57 -2.79
C ILE A 113 8.37 0.71 -3.90
N LEU A 114 7.98 1.38 -4.97
CA LEU A 114 8.83 1.65 -6.13
C LEU A 114 9.20 3.12 -6.18
N PHE A 115 10.43 3.38 -6.61
CA PHE A 115 11.01 4.72 -6.69
C PHE A 115 11.60 5.02 -8.08
N THR A 116 11.76 4.04 -8.98
CA THR A 116 12.46 4.25 -10.26
C THR A 116 11.49 4.36 -11.44
N PRO A 117 11.69 5.33 -12.36
CA PRO A 117 10.80 5.56 -13.52
C PRO A 117 10.60 4.33 -14.40
N GLU A 118 11.60 3.45 -14.50
CA GLU A 118 11.53 2.18 -15.22
C GLU A 118 10.48 1.26 -14.59
N ALA A 119 10.46 1.15 -13.26
CA ALA A 119 9.48 0.35 -12.54
C ALA A 119 8.07 0.96 -12.62
N PHE A 120 7.95 2.29 -12.71
CA PHE A 120 6.66 2.95 -13.00
C PHE A 120 6.16 2.60 -14.41
N GLU A 121 7.03 2.66 -15.40
CA GLU A 121 6.69 2.33 -16.79
C GLU A 121 6.27 0.87 -16.91
N ASP A 122 6.92 -0.03 -16.18
CA ASP A 122 6.55 -1.44 -16.19
C ASP A 122 5.12 -1.66 -15.71
N VAL A 123 4.73 -1.01 -14.61
CA VAL A 123 3.38 -1.22 -14.06
C VAL A 123 2.32 -0.40 -14.80
N LEU A 124 2.58 0.87 -15.08
CA LEU A 124 1.57 1.77 -15.63
C LEU A 124 1.44 1.68 -17.15
N LYS A 125 2.43 1.12 -17.85
CA LYS A 125 2.41 1.00 -19.31
C LYS A 125 2.59 -0.43 -19.80
N THR A 126 3.70 -1.09 -19.49
CA THR A 126 4.05 -2.36 -20.19
C THR A 126 3.21 -3.54 -19.70
N GLN A 127 2.88 -3.57 -18.41
CA GLN A 127 2.16 -4.67 -17.74
C GLN A 127 0.84 -4.23 -17.10
N PHE A 128 0.22 -3.15 -17.59
CA PHE A 128 -0.98 -2.55 -16.98
C PHE A 128 -2.11 -3.58 -16.69
N HIS A 129 -2.31 -4.57 -17.57
CA HIS A 129 -3.32 -5.61 -17.41
C HIS A 129 -3.09 -6.55 -16.22
N ASN A 130 -1.85 -6.66 -15.73
CA ASN A 130 -1.50 -7.48 -14.57
C ASN A 130 -1.60 -6.70 -13.25
N PHE A 131 -1.72 -5.37 -13.31
CA PHE A 131 -1.71 -4.49 -12.15
C PHE A 131 -3.05 -3.78 -12.00
N GLU A 132 -3.92 -4.39 -11.21
CA GLU A 132 -5.27 -3.91 -10.92
C GLU A 132 -5.30 -3.09 -9.61
N LYS A 133 -6.44 -2.53 -9.19
CA LYS A 133 -6.53 -1.84 -7.88
C LYS A 133 -6.58 -2.84 -6.73
N GLY A 134 -7.20 -4.00 -6.98
CA GLY A 134 -7.29 -5.10 -6.03
C GLY A 134 -8.56 -5.06 -5.17
N PRO A 135 -8.95 -6.19 -4.56
CA PRO A 135 -10.21 -6.33 -3.85
C PRO A 135 -10.26 -5.45 -2.60
N PHE A 136 -9.13 -5.19 -1.93
CA PHE A 136 -9.10 -4.29 -0.79
C PHE A 136 -9.55 -2.88 -1.14
N MET A 137 -9.08 -2.32 -2.26
CA MET A 137 -9.49 -1.00 -2.72
C MET A 137 -10.91 -1.01 -3.26
N CYS A 138 -11.24 -2.02 -4.09
CA CYS A 138 -12.57 -2.16 -4.66
C CYS A 138 -13.66 -2.32 -3.59
N GLU A 139 -13.48 -3.20 -2.60
CA GLU A 139 -14.46 -3.45 -1.54
C GLU A 139 -14.64 -2.24 -0.61
N ASN A 140 -13.54 -1.62 -0.16
CA ASN A 140 -13.60 -0.48 0.76
C ASN A 140 -14.24 0.76 0.11
N LEU A 141 -14.06 0.94 -1.20
CA LEU A 141 -14.60 2.10 -1.92
C LEU A 141 -15.98 1.83 -2.54
N ARG A 142 -16.43 0.57 -2.61
CA ARG A 142 -17.69 0.21 -3.27
C ARG A 142 -18.91 0.91 -2.68
N ASP A 143 -18.97 1.04 -1.36
CA ASP A 143 -20.10 1.68 -0.69
C ASP A 143 -20.20 3.18 -1.00
N LEU A 144 -19.06 3.84 -1.20
CA LEU A 144 -18.98 5.27 -1.48
C LEU A 144 -19.06 5.59 -2.98
N LEU A 145 -18.36 4.80 -3.79
CA LEU A 145 -18.08 5.06 -5.21
C LEU A 145 -18.83 4.13 -6.16
N GLY A 146 -19.57 3.15 -5.62
CA GLY A 146 -20.31 2.15 -6.37
C GLY A 146 -19.41 1.30 -7.26
N ASP A 147 -19.96 0.88 -8.39
CA ASP A 147 -19.20 0.17 -9.42
C ASP A 147 -18.52 1.15 -10.42
N GLY A 148 -18.01 2.27 -9.89
CA GLY A 148 -17.36 3.33 -10.67
C GLY A 148 -15.88 3.07 -10.98
N ILE A 149 -15.28 3.95 -11.80
CA ILE A 149 -13.90 3.82 -12.31
C ILE A 149 -12.83 3.66 -11.22
N PHE A 150 -13.06 4.19 -10.02
CA PHE A 150 -12.15 4.11 -8.88
C PHE A 150 -12.34 2.88 -7.99
N ALA A 151 -13.48 2.19 -8.11
CA ALA A 151 -13.87 1.08 -7.23
C ALA A 151 -14.00 -0.26 -7.97
N VAL A 152 -13.70 -0.30 -9.27
CA VAL A 152 -13.78 -1.52 -10.10
C VAL A 152 -12.52 -1.71 -10.94
N ASP A 153 -12.17 -2.98 -11.16
CA ASP A 153 -11.13 -3.44 -12.06
C ASP A 153 -11.72 -4.07 -13.35
N GLY A 154 -11.06 -3.88 -14.50
CA GLY A 154 -11.50 -4.39 -15.81
C GLY A 154 -12.72 -3.65 -16.39
N ASP A 155 -13.41 -4.22 -17.38
CA ASP A 155 -14.45 -3.52 -18.17
C ASP A 155 -15.83 -3.17 -17.52
N PRO A 156 -16.18 -3.42 -16.24
CA PRO A 156 -17.55 -3.15 -15.77
C PRO A 156 -17.96 -1.67 -15.68
N TRP A 157 -17.02 -0.71 -15.77
CA TRP A 157 -17.37 0.71 -15.88
C TRP A 157 -17.97 1.08 -17.23
N THR A 158 -17.95 0.18 -18.22
CA THR A 158 -18.50 0.45 -19.55
C THR A 158 -20.04 0.62 -19.47
N PRO A 159 -20.63 1.63 -20.14
CA PRO A 159 -22.06 1.96 -20.00
C PRO A 159 -23.06 0.88 -20.45
N LYS A 160 -22.60 -0.29 -20.90
CA LYS A 160 -23.40 -1.27 -21.64
C LYS A 160 -24.44 -2.02 -20.79
N SER A 161 -24.35 -2.00 -19.46
CA SER A 161 -25.27 -2.70 -18.56
C SER A 161 -26.13 -1.81 -17.66
N HIS A 162 -25.88 -0.50 -17.59
CA HIS A 162 -26.49 0.40 -16.60
C HIS A 162 -27.21 1.62 -17.20
N GLN A 163 -27.69 1.54 -18.46
CA GLN A 163 -28.41 2.65 -19.07
C GLN A 163 -29.64 3.03 -18.22
N PHE A 164 -29.53 4.18 -17.54
CA PHE A 164 -30.54 4.87 -16.72
C PHE A 164 -30.77 4.40 -15.27
N ASP A 165 -29.81 3.76 -14.60
CA ASP A 165 -29.89 3.62 -13.13
C ASP A 165 -29.51 4.95 -12.42
N PRO A 166 -30.41 5.57 -11.63
CA PRO A 166 -30.11 6.78 -10.87
C PRO A 166 -28.96 6.60 -9.87
N ASN A 167 -28.79 5.40 -9.29
CA ASN A 167 -27.70 5.15 -8.34
C ASN A 167 -26.36 5.10 -9.07
N TYR A 168 -26.29 4.43 -10.23
CA TYR A 168 -25.12 4.45 -11.10
C TYR A 168 -24.72 5.88 -11.50
N LEU A 169 -25.67 6.71 -11.95
CA LEU A 169 -25.39 8.11 -12.31
C LEU A 169 -24.88 8.92 -11.11
N ARG A 170 -25.52 8.79 -9.93
CA ARG A 170 -25.05 9.44 -8.69
C ARG A 170 -23.62 9.04 -8.37
N ASN A 171 -23.31 7.74 -8.43
CA ASN A 171 -22.00 7.21 -8.12
C ASN A 171 -20.94 7.75 -9.09
N ILE A 172 -21.24 7.85 -10.40
CA ILE A 172 -20.35 8.50 -11.38
C ILE A 172 -20.09 9.95 -11.00
N VAL A 173 -21.14 10.74 -10.70
CA VAL A 173 -20.98 12.16 -10.34
C VAL A 173 -20.13 12.31 -9.08
N VAL A 174 -20.36 11.49 -8.05
CA VAL A 174 -19.56 11.49 -6.82
C VAL A 174 -18.10 11.15 -7.10
N ASN A 175 -17.82 10.15 -7.94
CA ASN A 175 -16.48 9.79 -8.37
C ASN A 175 -15.73 10.99 -8.99
N PHE A 176 -16.36 11.69 -9.93
CA PHE A 176 -15.75 12.86 -10.58
C PHE A 176 -15.54 14.02 -9.62
N LEU A 177 -16.49 14.26 -8.71
CA LEU A 177 -16.37 15.35 -7.72
C LEU A 177 -15.22 15.10 -6.74
N ILE A 178 -15.09 13.88 -6.20
CA ILE A 178 -14.02 13.55 -5.27
C ILE A 178 -12.66 13.65 -5.97
N ALA A 179 -12.55 13.08 -7.18
CA ALA A 179 -11.31 13.10 -7.94
C ALA A 179 -10.86 14.53 -8.30
N GLY A 180 -11.80 15.42 -8.67
CA GLY A 180 -11.47 16.77 -9.11
C GLY A 180 -11.37 17.80 -7.99
N ARG A 181 -12.10 17.65 -6.89
CA ARG A 181 -12.17 18.66 -5.82
C ARG A 181 -10.91 18.69 -4.98
N ASP A 182 -10.59 17.59 -4.31
CA ASP A 182 -9.58 17.60 -3.26
C ASP A 182 -8.17 17.66 -3.85
N THR A 183 -7.92 16.95 -4.95
CA THR A 183 -6.62 16.95 -5.65
C THR A 183 -6.27 18.33 -6.22
N THR A 184 -7.24 19.01 -6.84
CA THR A 184 -7.07 20.37 -7.39
C THR A 184 -6.91 21.39 -6.28
N ALA A 185 -7.70 21.28 -5.20
CA ALA A 185 -7.59 22.18 -4.04
C ALA A 185 -6.21 22.07 -3.37
N GLN A 186 -5.68 20.85 -3.23
CA GLN A 186 -4.34 20.62 -2.69
C GLN A 186 -3.25 21.18 -3.61
N ALA A 187 -3.33 20.91 -4.92
CA ALA A 187 -2.36 21.41 -5.89
C ALA A 187 -2.32 22.94 -5.93
N LEU A 188 -3.48 23.60 -5.95
CA LEU A 188 -3.57 25.05 -5.96
C LEU A 188 -3.11 25.68 -4.65
N SER A 189 -3.46 25.07 -3.50
CA SER A 189 -2.99 25.55 -2.19
C SER A 189 -1.47 25.59 -2.14
N TRP A 190 -0.80 24.48 -2.52
CA TRP A 190 0.66 24.43 -2.56
C TRP A 190 1.25 25.36 -3.61
N PHE A 191 0.60 25.51 -4.76
CA PHE A 191 1.04 26.44 -5.80
C PHE A 191 1.10 27.88 -5.26
N PHE A 192 0.03 28.36 -4.61
CA PHE A 192 0.02 29.71 -4.04
C PHE A 192 0.99 29.88 -2.87
N VAL A 193 1.17 28.84 -2.04
CA VAL A 193 2.21 28.86 -1.00
C VAL A 193 3.60 29.01 -1.62
N ASN A 194 3.92 28.26 -2.66
CA ASN A 194 5.20 28.35 -3.36
C ASN A 194 5.40 29.73 -3.99
N LEU A 195 4.37 30.29 -4.64
CA LEU A 195 4.44 31.65 -5.19
C LEU A 195 4.69 32.71 -4.10
N SER A 196 4.05 32.57 -2.94
CA SER A 196 4.24 33.51 -1.82
C SER A 196 5.67 33.51 -1.26
N ASN A 197 6.37 32.38 -1.38
CA ASN A 197 7.75 32.22 -0.93
C ASN A 197 8.78 32.59 -2.02
N GLU A 198 8.37 32.62 -3.30
CA GLU A 198 9.26 32.87 -4.44
C GLU A 198 8.78 34.06 -5.31
N PRO A 199 8.98 35.32 -4.85
CA PRO A 199 8.52 36.52 -5.55
C PRO A 199 9.05 36.65 -6.98
N ARG A 200 10.24 36.08 -7.26
CA ARG A 200 10.83 36.06 -8.61
C ARG A 200 9.98 35.22 -9.57
N VAL A 201 9.48 34.07 -9.12
CA VAL A 201 8.63 33.18 -9.93
C VAL A 201 7.28 33.84 -10.17
N GLU A 202 6.70 34.44 -9.13
CA GLU A 202 5.45 35.21 -9.25
C GLU A 202 5.58 36.34 -10.29
N ALA A 203 6.63 37.16 -10.21
CA ALA A 203 6.86 38.26 -11.15
C ALA A 203 7.03 37.77 -12.59
N ALA A 204 7.72 36.65 -12.79
CA ALA A 204 7.88 36.04 -14.12
C ALA A 204 6.55 35.52 -14.70
N ILE A 205 5.70 34.88 -13.87
CA ILE A 205 4.35 34.45 -14.28
C ILE A 205 3.48 35.65 -14.64
N ARG A 206 3.49 36.71 -13.81
CA ARG A 206 2.73 37.93 -14.10
C ARG A 206 3.14 38.55 -15.42
N LYS A 207 4.45 38.65 -15.66
CA LYS A 207 4.98 39.15 -16.93
C LYS A 207 4.53 38.29 -18.11
N GLU A 208 4.62 36.96 -18.00
CA GLU A 208 4.15 36.05 -19.06
C GLU A 208 2.66 36.25 -19.37
N ILE A 209 1.83 36.37 -18.34
CA ILE A 209 0.39 36.64 -18.47
C ILE A 209 0.16 37.99 -19.16
N GLU A 210 0.87 39.05 -18.77
CA GLU A 210 0.74 40.37 -19.38
C GLU A 210 1.17 40.40 -20.85
N ASP A 211 2.21 39.66 -21.19
CA ASP A 211 2.77 39.59 -22.55
C ASP A 211 1.86 38.77 -23.49
N LYS A 212 1.28 37.66 -23.00
CA LYS A 212 0.53 36.69 -23.83
C LYS A 212 -0.99 36.83 -23.76
N LEU A 213 -1.56 37.26 -22.63
CA LEU A 213 -3.02 37.39 -22.45
C LEU A 213 -3.51 38.83 -22.60
N SER A 214 -3.50 39.33 -23.85
CA SER A 214 -4.10 40.64 -24.16
C SER A 214 -5.62 40.67 -23.95
N THR A 215 -6.29 39.52 -24.02
CA THR A 215 -7.73 39.37 -23.76
C THR A 215 -8.12 39.73 -22.33
N LEU A 216 -7.28 39.39 -21.35
CA LEU A 216 -7.46 39.80 -19.95
C LEU A 216 -7.37 41.32 -19.78
N LYS A 217 -6.46 41.99 -20.51
CA LYS A 217 -6.36 43.47 -20.50
C LYS A 217 -7.62 44.15 -21.04
N ALA A 218 -8.32 43.49 -21.96
CA ALA A 218 -9.58 43.96 -22.53
C ALA A 218 -10.82 43.61 -21.67
N GLY A 219 -10.64 42.99 -20.49
CA GLY A 219 -11.73 42.57 -19.61
C GLY A 219 -12.46 41.30 -20.06
N GLY A 220 -11.90 40.57 -21.03
CA GLY A 220 -12.42 39.29 -21.51
C GLY A 220 -11.85 38.10 -20.72
N ALA A 221 -12.51 36.94 -20.83
CA ALA A 221 -11.97 35.68 -20.34
C ALA A 221 -11.04 35.06 -21.41
N PRO A 222 -9.90 34.46 -21.00
CA PRO A 222 -9.01 33.78 -21.94
C PRO A 222 -9.66 32.52 -22.50
N ALA A 223 -9.40 32.23 -23.78
CA ALA A 223 -9.76 30.97 -24.42
C ALA A 223 -8.75 29.86 -24.05
N MET A 224 -9.11 28.60 -24.30
CA MET A 224 -8.23 27.46 -24.02
C MET A 224 -6.91 27.55 -24.80
N GLN A 225 -6.95 28.07 -26.04
CA GLN A 225 -5.75 28.30 -26.83
C GLN A 225 -4.81 29.29 -26.14
N ASP A 226 -5.34 30.38 -25.59
CA ASP A 226 -4.55 31.42 -24.93
C ASP A 226 -3.84 30.87 -23.68
N VAL A 227 -4.50 29.99 -22.92
CA VAL A 227 -3.92 29.35 -21.73
C VAL A 227 -2.78 28.41 -22.09
N SER A 228 -2.85 27.73 -23.24
CA SER A 228 -1.80 26.80 -23.69
C SER A 228 -0.47 27.49 -24.03
N GLU A 229 -0.47 28.81 -24.21
CA GLU A 229 0.75 29.57 -24.46
C GLU A 229 1.50 29.94 -23.17
N LEU A 230 0.91 29.75 -21.98
CA LEU A 230 1.50 30.10 -20.68
C LEU A 230 2.48 29.05 -20.17
N VAL A 231 3.57 28.87 -20.91
CA VAL A 231 4.59 27.83 -20.65
C VAL A 231 5.22 27.96 -19.28
N TYR A 232 5.53 29.18 -18.81
CA TYR A 232 6.18 29.38 -17.51
C TYR A 232 5.22 29.09 -16.34
N LEU A 233 3.95 29.50 -16.47
CA LEU A 233 2.88 29.11 -15.53
C LEU A 233 2.74 27.58 -15.46
N GLU A 234 2.69 26.91 -16.62
CA GLU A 234 2.60 25.45 -16.67
C GLU A 234 3.82 24.79 -16.00
N ALA A 235 5.02 25.31 -16.23
CA ALA A 235 6.25 24.83 -15.59
C ALA A 235 6.18 24.99 -14.06
N ALA A 236 5.72 26.14 -13.56
CA ALA A 236 5.59 26.40 -12.12
C ALA A 236 4.54 25.48 -11.46
N LEU A 237 3.45 25.18 -12.17
CA LEU A 237 2.43 24.23 -11.70
C LEU A 237 2.99 22.80 -11.67
N LYS A 238 3.71 22.38 -12.72
CA LYS A 238 4.38 21.08 -12.77
C LYS A 238 5.41 20.94 -11.66
N GLU A 239 6.20 21.98 -11.39
CA GLU A 239 7.17 21.98 -10.30
C GLU A 239 6.50 21.90 -8.93
N THR A 240 5.36 22.57 -8.76
CA THR A 240 4.54 22.42 -7.55
C THR A 240 4.08 20.97 -7.37
N LEU A 241 3.58 20.31 -8.42
CA LEU A 241 3.17 18.91 -8.36
C LEU A 241 4.35 17.95 -8.17
N ARG A 242 5.55 18.33 -8.62
CA ARG A 242 6.79 17.58 -8.37
C ARG A 242 7.19 17.64 -6.89
N LEU A 243 7.06 18.80 -6.26
CA LEU A 243 7.39 19.03 -4.85
C LEU A 243 6.29 18.54 -3.90
N HIS A 244 5.03 18.73 -4.28
CA HIS A 244 3.84 18.48 -3.46
C HIS A 244 2.78 17.71 -4.27
N PRO A 245 3.02 16.43 -4.56
CA PRO A 245 2.07 15.62 -5.31
C PRO A 245 0.74 15.47 -4.55
N SER A 246 -0.39 15.73 -5.22
CA SER A 246 -1.71 15.55 -4.59
C SER A 246 -2.03 14.08 -4.29
N VAL A 247 -1.46 13.16 -5.07
CA VAL A 247 -1.57 11.71 -4.86
C VAL A 247 -0.15 11.16 -4.72
N PRO A 248 0.41 11.15 -3.50
CA PRO A 248 1.79 10.73 -3.26
C PRO A 248 2.01 9.22 -3.35
N PHE A 249 0.92 8.43 -3.28
CA PHE A 249 0.92 6.98 -3.42
C PHE A 249 -0.27 6.52 -4.25
N GLU A 250 -0.01 5.65 -5.22
CA GLU A 250 -1.03 4.93 -5.99
C GLU A 250 -0.87 3.43 -5.77
N PRO A 251 -1.80 2.74 -5.09
CA PRO A 251 -1.73 1.30 -4.89
C PRO A 251 -2.16 0.52 -6.13
N LYS A 252 -1.36 -0.47 -6.52
CA LYS A 252 -1.68 -1.47 -7.55
C LYS A 252 -1.44 -2.87 -7.05
N GLN A 253 -2.33 -3.82 -7.33
CA GLN A 253 -2.14 -5.21 -7.00
C GLN A 253 -1.73 -6.03 -8.21
N ALA A 254 -0.62 -6.76 -8.09
CA ALA A 254 -0.24 -7.77 -9.08
C ALA A 254 -1.19 -8.98 -9.02
N ARG A 255 -1.81 -9.31 -10.16
CA ARG A 255 -2.72 -10.46 -10.32
C ARG A 255 -1.96 -11.77 -10.48
N GLU A 256 -0.89 -11.75 -11.25
CA GLU A 256 -0.01 -12.87 -11.54
C GLU A 256 1.45 -12.52 -11.21
N ASP A 257 2.24 -13.56 -10.94
CA ASP A 257 3.68 -13.45 -10.70
C ASP A 257 4.35 -12.77 -11.90
N THR A 258 5.06 -11.68 -11.65
CA THR A 258 5.75 -10.90 -12.69
C THR A 258 7.10 -10.38 -12.21
N THR A 259 7.85 -9.80 -13.12
CA THR A 259 9.12 -9.12 -12.87
C THR A 259 8.97 -7.64 -13.20
N LEU A 260 9.48 -6.76 -12.34
CA LEU A 260 9.59 -5.33 -12.61
C LEU A 260 11.06 -5.00 -12.81
N SER A 261 11.42 -4.70 -14.06
CA SER A 261 12.80 -4.53 -14.50
C SER A 261 13.68 -5.73 -14.11
N ASP A 262 14.49 -5.62 -13.05
CA ASP A 262 15.39 -6.67 -12.54
C ASP A 262 14.85 -7.41 -11.30
N TRP A 263 13.66 -7.05 -10.80
CA TRP A 263 13.15 -7.46 -9.50
C TRP A 263 11.93 -8.39 -9.58
N ASP A 264 11.93 -9.45 -8.78
CA ASP A 264 10.82 -10.41 -8.73
C ASP A 264 9.64 -9.90 -7.90
N VAL A 265 8.49 -9.70 -8.55
CA VAL A 265 7.21 -9.36 -7.91
C VAL A 265 6.32 -10.60 -7.88
N CYS A 266 6.48 -11.40 -6.83
CA CYS A 266 5.58 -12.53 -6.56
C CYS A 266 4.43 -12.12 -5.62
N PRO A 267 3.15 -12.15 -6.05
CA PRO A 267 1.97 -11.97 -5.23
C PRO A 267 1.86 -12.87 -3.99
N SER A 268 2.53 -14.04 -3.98
CA SER A 268 2.30 -15.05 -2.95
C SER A 268 3.22 -14.90 -1.73
N TRP A 269 2.62 -14.63 -0.56
CA TRP A 269 3.25 -14.86 0.75
C TRP A 269 2.18 -15.11 1.82
N PHE A 270 2.31 -16.18 2.62
CA PHE A 270 1.33 -16.59 3.63
C PHE A 270 -0.11 -16.82 3.13
N GLY A 271 -0.28 -17.46 1.97
CA GLY A 271 -1.62 -17.82 1.47
C GLY A 271 -2.48 -16.64 1.01
N ASN A 272 -2.03 -15.40 1.23
CA ASN A 272 -2.57 -14.20 0.61
C ASN A 272 -1.80 -13.96 -0.71
N ARG A 273 -2.54 -13.86 -1.82
CA ARG A 273 -2.01 -13.66 -3.18
C ARG A 273 -2.17 -12.21 -3.60
N SER A 274 -1.63 -11.30 -2.81
CA SER A 274 -1.70 -9.87 -3.09
C SER A 274 -0.38 -9.21 -2.68
N SER A 275 0.31 -8.64 -3.65
CA SER A 275 1.36 -7.65 -3.42
C SER A 275 0.87 -6.33 -3.96
N ASN A 276 0.69 -5.38 -3.06
CA ASN A 276 0.40 -4.01 -3.44
C ASN A 276 1.71 -3.36 -3.84
N VAL A 277 1.68 -2.60 -4.92
CA VAL A 277 2.77 -1.82 -5.42
C VAL A 277 2.37 -0.38 -5.23
N LEU A 278 3.11 0.32 -4.36
CA LEU A 278 2.93 1.72 -4.04
C LEU A 278 4.04 2.50 -4.72
N TYR A 279 3.72 3.63 -5.30
CA TYR A 279 4.73 4.48 -5.91
C TYR A 279 4.88 5.75 -5.11
N GLY A 280 6.10 6.07 -4.67
CA GLY A 280 6.41 7.34 -4.04
C GLY A 280 6.89 8.35 -5.08
N SER A 281 6.43 9.60 -5.01
CA SER A 281 7.01 10.68 -5.83
C SER A 281 8.51 10.80 -5.55
N ASN A 282 9.34 10.66 -6.57
CA ASN A 282 10.75 10.96 -6.45
C ASN A 282 10.95 12.45 -6.23
N ASP A 283 11.47 12.79 -5.06
CA ASP A 283 12.22 14.02 -4.90
C ASP A 283 13.42 13.91 -5.87
N ALA A 284 13.51 14.79 -6.87
CA ALA A 284 14.52 14.71 -7.95
C ALA A 284 15.99 14.81 -7.47
N SER A 285 16.20 14.92 -6.15
CA SER A 285 17.49 14.87 -5.48
C SER A 285 18.09 13.47 -5.33
N VAL A 286 17.40 12.41 -5.77
CA VAL A 286 17.85 11.01 -5.61
C VAL A 286 18.67 10.49 -6.82
N GLY A 287 18.83 11.29 -7.87
CA GLY A 287 19.49 10.86 -9.12
C GLY A 287 20.52 11.84 -9.70
N ALA A 288 21.14 12.70 -8.89
CA ALA A 288 22.22 13.58 -9.32
C ALA A 288 23.47 13.44 -8.43
#